data_AF-A0A9E3TTL4-F1
#
_entry.id   AF-A0A9E3TTL4-F1
#
_cell.length_a   1.000
_cell.length_b   1.000
_cell.length_c   1.000
_cell.angle_alpha   90.00
_cell.angle_beta   90.00
_cell.angle_gamma   90.00
#
_symmetry.space_group_name_H-M   'P 1'
#
loop_
_entity.id
_entity.type
_entity.pdbx_description
1 polymer ?
#
loop_
_entity_poly.entity_id
_entity_poly.type
_entity_poly.pdbx_seq_one_letter_code
_entity_poly.pdbx_strand_id
1 'polypeptide(L)'
;MNDSLPRTISRPIQFKNGCAIGISNRWQKGQYCSILTEAGIVGCGIYDIKTAGEFGQAIAIAKGTPENPLVDPEDLFEAKIVDATPKAKELGVEIGMSGHDAVELLLASTKRTT
;
A
#
# COMPACT_ATOMS: atom_id res chain seq x y z
N MET A 1 -24.11 -3.70 9.79
CA MET A 1 -23.51 -4.86 9.09
C MET A 1 -22.65 -5.60 10.09
N ASN A 2 -22.63 -6.93 10.07
CA ASN A 2 -22.03 -7.72 11.14
C ASN A 2 -20.51 -7.50 11.19
N ASP A 3 -20.03 -6.82 12.23
CA ASP A 3 -18.61 -6.51 12.51
C ASP A 3 -17.89 -7.72 13.14
N SER A 4 -18.18 -8.92 12.64
CA SER A 4 -17.57 -10.14 13.17
C SER A 4 -16.10 -10.21 12.76
N LEU A 5 -15.21 -10.32 13.76
CA LEU A 5 -13.79 -10.55 13.58
C LEU A 5 -13.48 -12.07 13.64
N PRO A 6 -12.45 -12.56 12.91
CA PRO A 6 -11.61 -11.82 11.98
C PRO A 6 -12.34 -11.47 10.69
N ARG A 7 -11.91 -10.37 10.05
CA ARG A 7 -12.48 -9.91 8.78
C ARG A 7 -11.39 -9.67 7.74
N THR A 8 -11.68 -10.06 6.50
CA THR A 8 -10.81 -9.84 5.35
C THR A 8 -11.61 -9.24 4.20
N ILE A 9 -11.02 -8.29 3.48
CA ILE A 9 -11.47 -7.86 2.16
C ILE A 9 -10.29 -7.96 1.22
N SER A 10 -10.53 -8.48 0.02
CA SER A 10 -9.63 -8.39 -1.13
C SER A 10 -10.47 -8.08 -2.36
N ARG A 11 -10.17 -6.99 -3.06
CA ARG A 11 -10.94 -6.57 -4.24
C ARG A 11 -10.07 -5.82 -5.24
N PRO A 12 -10.40 -5.89 -6.56
CA PRO A 12 -9.75 -5.05 -7.55
C PRO A 12 -10.07 -3.57 -7.32
N ILE A 13 -9.10 -2.70 -7.59
CA ILE A 13 -9.22 -1.24 -7.60
C ILE A 13 -8.64 -0.75 -8.92
N GLN A 14 -9.43 0.02 -9.66
CA GLN A 14 -9.03 0.58 -10.94
C GLN A 14 -8.27 1.89 -10.74
N PHE A 15 -7.10 1.99 -11.35
CA PHE A 15 -6.27 3.19 -11.45
C PHE A 15 -6.10 3.58 -12.92
N LYS A 16 -5.51 4.75 -13.19
CA LYS A 16 -5.18 5.18 -14.55
C LYS A 16 -4.14 4.25 -15.18
N ASN A 17 -3.13 3.84 -14.41
CA ASN A 17 -2.04 3.00 -14.89
C ASN A 17 -2.29 1.50 -14.78
N GLY A 18 -3.46 1.03 -14.35
CA GLY A 18 -3.78 -0.40 -14.32
C GLY A 18 -4.78 -0.76 -13.23
N CYS A 19 -4.85 -2.05 -12.90
CA CYS A 19 -5.66 -2.56 -11.80
C CYS A 19 -4.73 -3.05 -10.70
N ALA A 20 -5.06 -2.74 -9.45
CA ALA A 20 -4.39 -3.23 -8.25
C ALA A 20 -5.37 -4.01 -7.38
N ILE A 21 -4.87 -4.76 -6.40
CA ILE A 21 -5.70 -5.45 -5.41
C ILE A 21 -5.63 -4.69 -4.08
N GLY A 22 -6.76 -4.12 -3.66
CA GLY A 22 -6.89 -3.54 -2.33
C GLY A 22 -7.19 -4.63 -1.30
N ILE A 23 -6.44 -4.65 -0.20
CA ILE A 23 -6.55 -5.62 0.89
C ILE A 23 -6.81 -4.89 2.20
N SER A 24 -7.75 -5.41 3.01
CA SER A 24 -7.94 -5.00 4.40
C SER A 24 -8.15 -6.22 5.28
N ASN A 25 -7.42 -6.30 6.39
CA ASN A 25 -7.60 -7.32 7.42
C ASN A 25 -7.83 -6.66 8.77
N ARG A 26 -8.78 -7.20 9.54
CA ARG A 26 -9.13 -6.71 10.88
C ARG A 26 -9.17 -7.89 11.86
N TRP A 27 -8.59 -7.68 13.04
CA TRP A 27 -8.59 -8.62 14.17
C TRP A 27 -8.71 -7.87 15.49
N GLN A 28 -8.73 -8.60 16.61
CA GLN A 28 -8.83 -7.98 17.93
C GLN A 28 -7.67 -6.99 18.17
N LYS A 29 -8.01 -5.70 18.28
CA LYS A 29 -7.07 -4.58 18.46
C LYS A 29 -6.05 -4.39 17.32
N GLY A 30 -6.34 -4.87 16.11
CA GLY A 30 -5.44 -4.62 15.00
C GLY A 30 -6.11 -4.62 13.64
N GLN A 31 -5.42 -3.95 12.74
CA GLN A 31 -5.86 -3.75 11.38
C GLN A 31 -4.66 -3.61 10.47
N TYR A 32 -4.90 -3.89 9.21
CA TYR A 32 -3.93 -3.87 8.15
C TYR A 32 -4.65 -3.48 6.86
N CYS A 33 -4.10 -2.53 6.10
CA CYS A 33 -4.52 -2.28 4.73
C CYS A 33 -3.33 -2.10 3.79
N SER A 34 -3.54 -2.50 2.55
CA SER A 34 -2.56 -2.35 1.47
C SER A 34 -3.22 -2.29 0.11
N ILE A 35 -2.47 -1.79 -0.87
CA ILE A 35 -2.78 -1.85 -2.29
C ILE A 35 -1.61 -2.59 -2.96
N LEU A 36 -1.90 -3.79 -3.46
CA LEU A 36 -0.95 -4.68 -4.11
C LEU A 36 -0.99 -4.47 -5.62
N THR A 37 0.17 -4.19 -6.20
CA THR A 37 0.42 -4.15 -7.64
C THR A 37 1.35 -5.31 -8.02
N GLU A 38 1.55 -5.54 -9.32
CA GLU A 38 2.57 -6.51 -9.77
C GLU A 38 4.00 -6.08 -9.39
N ALA A 39 4.30 -4.78 -9.40
CA ALA A 39 5.63 -4.27 -9.09
C ALA A 39 5.96 -4.24 -7.60
N GLY A 40 4.94 -4.11 -6.74
CA GLY A 40 5.13 -3.79 -5.33
C GLY A 40 3.86 -3.46 -4.56
N ILE A 41 4.02 -2.96 -3.34
CA ILE A 41 2.92 -2.68 -2.41
C ILE A 41 3.01 -1.24 -1.88
N VAL A 42 1.86 -0.57 -1.83
CA VAL A 42 1.64 0.58 -0.94
C VAL A 42 0.86 0.10 0.27
N GLY A 43 1.39 0.28 1.48
CA GLY A 43 0.85 -0.34 2.68
C GLY A 43 0.84 0.56 3.91
N CYS A 44 0.02 0.19 4.91
CA CYS A 44 0.03 0.84 6.22
C CYS A 44 1.31 0.51 7.01
N GLY A 45 1.57 1.24 8.10
CA GLY A 45 2.85 1.20 8.84
C GLY A 45 3.28 -0.09 9.55
N ILE A 46 2.63 -1.24 9.34
CA ILE A 46 2.93 -2.48 10.08
C ILE A 46 4.09 -3.29 9.49
N TYR A 47 4.55 -2.96 8.29
CA TYR A 47 5.64 -3.66 7.63
C TYR A 47 6.98 -3.34 8.26
N ASP A 48 7.85 -4.34 8.35
CA ASP A 48 9.28 -4.11 8.47
C ASP A 48 9.86 -3.80 7.09
N ILE A 49 10.00 -2.50 6.81
CA ILE A 49 10.51 -2.01 5.52
C ILE A 49 11.99 -2.33 5.30
N LYS A 50 12.75 -2.52 6.38
CA LYS A 50 14.16 -2.88 6.27
C LYS A 50 14.27 -4.29 5.72
N THR A 51 13.55 -5.23 6.32
CA THR A 51 13.46 -6.62 5.84
C THR A 51 12.99 -6.65 4.37
N ALA A 52 11.92 -5.93 4.04
CA ALA A 52 11.44 -5.88 2.64
C ALA A 52 12.51 -5.34 1.66
N GLY A 53 13.28 -4.33 2.08
CA GLY A 53 14.39 -3.78 1.30
C GLY A 53 15.53 -4.77 1.07
N GLU A 54 15.86 -5.62 2.05
CA GLU A 54 16.88 -6.67 1.92
C GLU A 54 16.53 -7.71 0.84
N PHE A 55 15.23 -7.97 0.64
CA PHE A 55 14.73 -8.85 -0.42
C PHE A 55 14.48 -8.13 -1.76
N GLY A 56 14.84 -6.86 -1.89
CA GLY A 56 14.65 -6.09 -3.13
C GLY A 56 13.19 -5.79 -3.48
N GLN A 57 12.28 -5.90 -2.52
CA GLN A 57 10.85 -5.65 -2.75
C GLN A 57 10.58 -4.15 -2.87
N ALA A 58 9.68 -3.74 -3.78
CA ALA A 58 9.22 -2.36 -3.88
C ALA A 58 8.06 -2.12 -2.91
N ILE A 59 8.33 -1.52 -1.75
CA ILE A 59 7.33 -1.21 -0.73
C ILE A 59 7.35 0.29 -0.42
N ALA A 60 6.18 0.90 -0.39
CA ALA A 60 5.95 2.26 0.08
C ALA A 60 5.00 2.24 1.29
N ILE A 61 5.33 3.02 2.33
CA ILE A 61 4.63 2.97 3.62
C ILE A 61 3.95 4.30 3.90
N ALA A 62 2.65 4.26 4.17
CA ALA A 62 1.91 5.33 4.80
C ALA A 62 1.56 4.96 6.25
N LYS A 63 1.42 5.96 7.12
CA LYS A 63 1.07 5.76 8.53
C LYS A 63 -0.19 6.55 8.89
N GLY A 64 -1.14 5.87 9.52
CA GLY A 64 -2.25 6.52 10.22
C GLY A 64 -1.87 6.87 11.65
N THR A 65 -2.78 7.52 12.34
CA THR A 65 -2.68 7.79 13.78
C THR A 65 -3.81 7.07 14.52
N PRO A 66 -3.78 6.98 15.86
CA PRO A 66 -4.93 6.47 16.61
C PRO A 66 -6.24 7.23 16.34
N GLU A 67 -6.16 8.53 16.05
CA GLU A 67 -7.32 9.39 15.75
C GLU A 67 -7.81 9.22 14.31
N ASN A 68 -6.91 8.90 13.38
CA ASN A 68 -7.23 8.64 11.98
C ASN A 68 -6.44 7.43 11.47
N PRO A 69 -6.91 6.20 11.77
CA PRO A 69 -6.16 5.00 11.46
C PRO A 69 -6.45 4.56 10.01
N LEU A 70 -5.49 3.90 9.36
CA LEU A 70 -5.66 3.38 8.00
C LEU A 70 -6.28 1.98 8.07
N VAL A 71 -7.54 1.86 7.67
CA VAL A 71 -8.35 0.64 7.86
C VAL A 71 -8.66 -0.03 6.52
N ASP A 72 -9.09 0.75 5.54
CA ASP A 72 -9.46 0.31 4.21
C ASP A 72 -8.39 0.73 3.19
N PRO A 73 -8.28 0.04 2.03
CA PRO A 73 -7.26 0.36 1.03
C PRO A 73 -7.31 1.82 0.57
N GLU A 74 -8.51 2.37 0.42
CA GLU A 74 -8.76 3.75 -0.03
C GLU A 74 -8.25 4.80 0.97
N ASP A 75 -8.07 4.46 2.25
CA ASP A 75 -7.45 5.36 3.23
C ASP A 75 -5.99 5.69 2.86
N LEU A 76 -5.34 4.82 2.07
CA LEU A 76 -3.99 5.05 1.56
C LEU A 76 -3.94 6.11 0.47
N PHE A 77 -5.04 6.42 -0.21
CA PHE A 77 -5.01 7.29 -1.39
C PHE A 77 -4.45 8.67 -1.05
N GLU A 78 -4.96 9.29 0.01
CA GLU A 78 -4.53 10.61 0.46
C GLU A 78 -3.42 10.56 1.52
N ALA A 79 -3.19 9.38 2.13
CA ALA A 79 -2.15 9.22 3.14
C ALA A 79 -0.77 9.46 2.54
N LYS A 80 0.08 10.17 3.28
CA LYS A 80 1.43 10.47 2.81
C LYS A 80 2.37 9.30 3.01
N ILE A 81 3.18 9.01 1.99
CA ILE A 81 4.29 8.08 2.10
C ILE A 81 5.32 8.65 3.06
N VAL A 82 5.65 7.90 4.11
CA VAL A 82 6.63 8.27 5.14
C VAL A 82 7.89 7.42 5.07
N ASP A 83 7.85 6.28 4.38
CA ASP A 83 9.03 5.46 4.12
C ASP A 83 8.89 4.68 2.81
N ALA A 84 10.00 4.33 2.17
CA ALA A 84 10.02 3.56 0.94
C ALA A 84 11.34 2.78 0.79
N THR A 85 11.25 1.54 0.31
CA THR A 85 12.42 0.70 0.04
C THR A 85 13.26 1.30 -1.11
N PRO A 86 14.55 0.94 -1.23
CA PRO A 86 15.38 1.36 -2.35
C PRO A 86 14.73 1.05 -3.71
N LYS A 87 14.13 -0.14 -3.85
CA LYS A 87 13.46 -0.53 -5.09
C LYS A 87 12.25 0.35 -5.41
N ALA A 88 11.43 0.69 -4.43
CA ALA A 88 10.30 1.60 -4.66
C ALA A 88 10.78 3.00 -5.09
N LYS A 89 11.88 3.50 -4.49
CA LYS A 89 12.49 4.78 -4.85
C LYS A 89 13.04 4.78 -6.28
N GLU A 90 13.68 3.70 -6.73
CA GLU A 90 14.10 3.52 -8.13
C GLU A 90 12.92 3.58 -9.12
N LEU A 91 11.74 3.13 -8.69
CA LEU A 91 10.51 3.19 -9.48
C LEU A 91 9.81 4.57 -9.43
N GLY A 92 10.41 5.54 -8.73
CA GLY A 92 9.94 6.93 -8.66
C GLY A 92 9.11 7.27 -7.43
N VAL A 93 8.94 6.34 -6.46
CA VAL A 93 8.23 6.66 -5.22
C VAL A 93 9.08 7.59 -4.35
N GLU A 94 8.48 8.69 -3.88
CA GLU A 94 9.13 9.68 -3.03
C GLU A 94 8.42 9.82 -1.67
N ILE A 95 9.17 10.24 -0.66
CA ILE A 95 8.58 10.56 0.65
C ILE A 95 7.75 11.83 0.54
N GLY A 96 6.55 11.83 1.12
CA GLY A 96 5.61 12.95 1.13
C GLY A 96 4.58 12.94 -0.01
N MET A 97 4.72 12.05 -1.01
CA MET A 97 3.69 11.87 -2.04
C MET A 97 2.45 11.15 -1.48
N SER A 98 1.34 11.25 -2.20
CA SER A 98 0.11 10.52 -1.85
C SER A 98 0.30 9.02 -2.12
N GLY A 99 -0.38 8.15 -1.35
CA GLY A 99 -0.34 6.72 -1.65
C GLY A 99 -0.98 6.37 -2.99
N HIS A 100 -1.97 7.16 -3.45
CA HIS A 100 -2.51 7.04 -4.81
C HIS A 100 -1.42 7.21 -5.87
N ASP A 101 -0.61 8.29 -5.79
CA ASP A 101 0.46 8.54 -6.75
C ASP A 101 1.55 7.46 -6.69
N ALA A 102 1.85 6.95 -5.49
CA ALA A 102 2.77 5.83 -5.33
C ALA A 102 2.26 4.56 -6.04
N VAL A 103 0.96 4.23 -5.94
CA VAL A 103 0.36 3.10 -6.67
C VAL A 103 0.44 3.31 -8.17
N GLU A 104 0.14 4.52 -8.66
CA GLU A 104 0.20 4.85 -10.08
C GLU A 104 1.62 4.66 -10.66
N LEU A 105 2.66 5.02 -9.90
CA LEU A 105 4.06 4.80 -10.28
C LEU A 105 4.42 3.32 -10.35
N LEU A 106 4.01 2.53 -9.34
CA LEU A 106 4.23 1.10 -9.32
C LEU A 106 3.54 0.40 -10.51
N LEU A 107 2.27 0.74 -10.80
CA LEU A 107 1.54 0.21 -11.96
C LEU A 107 2.17 0.63 -13.31
N ALA A 108 2.66 1.87 -13.43
CA ALA A 108 3.34 2.32 -14.64
C ALA A 108 4.67 1.60 -14.88
N SER A 109 5.29 1.02 -13.85
CA SER A 109 6.56 0.31 -13.97
C SER A 109 6.41 -1.06 -14.66
N THR A 110 5.28 -1.77 -14.49
CA THR A 110 5.09 -3.09 -15.12
C THR A 110 4.53 -3.00 -16.53
N LYS A 111 3.76 -1.95 -16.85
CA LYS A 111 3.30 -1.66 -18.23
C LYS A 111 4.43 -1.50 -19.26
N ARG A 112 5.62 -1.12 -18.82
CA ARG A 112 6.78 -0.90 -19.71
C ARG A 112 7.55 -2.19 -20.03
N THR A 113 7.21 -3.28 -19.36
CA THR A 113 7.92 -4.56 -19.43
C THR A 113 7.16 -5.60 -20.27
N THR A 114 5.95 -5.28 -20.72
CA THR A 114 5.10 -6.05 -21.63
C THR A 114 5.01 -5.39 -22.99
#